data_AF-A0A6V2QGW6-F1
#
_entry.id   AF-A0A6V2QGW6-F1
#
_cell.length_a   1.000
_cell.length_b   1.000
_cell.length_c   1.000
_cell.angle_alpha   90.00
_cell.angle_beta   90.00
_cell.angle_gamma   90.00
#
_symmetry.space_group_name_H-M   'P 1'
#
loop_
_entity.id
_entity.type
_entity.pdbx_description
1 polymer ?
#
loop_
_entity_poly.entity_id
_entity_poly.type
_entity_poly.pdbx_seq_one_letter_code
_entity_poly.pdbx_strand_id
1 'polypeptide(L)'
;MQETGENNGIIDVNRSGISGGSTAPPNTTRAPNRPPSAQNVSIRRSLPALILFKLIAIFTIFLRIFLYPLRKLSYIFFPPKELDGYSNATVADLAAAKFVHHFQSRYLSTLLPPSSPSDADSNTNSQSCPFVTKGYNSTITSVLSSPPSTTPLLLIYLHSPLHRDVDNFCQKTLCNHRVLAYLNGENYVSCLAESVHSAEGSYLSTFLGVCSYPFVALLSVKSRSSSSSNANPPNVNNATMELLLRMEGEALTKLRPEQFVAYIGTTVRRHKDALEEVERRRLQREEEARLRCVNFRRFPIELCDEVVMFYSLPFGTFLQKTSPSHSFSFAI
;
A
#
# COMPACT_ATOMS: atom_id res chain seq x y z
N MET A 1 -39.77 -19.39 -28.18
CA MET A 1 -40.88 -18.50 -28.56
C MET A 1 -41.13 -17.55 -27.41
N GLN A 2 -41.16 -16.24 -27.72
CA GLN A 2 -41.46 -15.05 -26.89
C GLN A 2 -40.45 -14.71 -25.79
N GLU A 3 -39.61 -13.66 -25.91
CA GLU A 3 -39.89 -12.19 -25.88
C GLU A 3 -40.48 -11.75 -24.53
N THR A 4 -40.09 -10.69 -23.83
CA THR A 4 -39.25 -9.48 -24.04
C THR A 4 -39.14 -8.78 -22.67
N GLY A 5 -38.24 -7.79 -22.53
CA GLY A 5 -38.45 -6.72 -21.53
C GLY A 5 -37.22 -6.22 -20.79
N GLU A 6 -36.36 -5.45 -21.46
CA GLU A 6 -35.40 -4.52 -20.85
C GLU A 6 -36.12 -3.43 -20.04
N ASN A 7 -35.51 -2.97 -18.95
CA ASN A 7 -35.73 -1.60 -18.48
C ASN A 7 -34.54 -1.06 -17.69
N ASN A 8 -33.80 -0.14 -18.32
CA ASN A 8 -32.74 0.68 -17.73
C ASN A 8 -33.33 2.01 -17.24
N GLY A 9 -33.10 2.37 -15.98
CA GLY A 9 -33.49 3.66 -15.40
C GLY A 9 -32.28 4.45 -14.92
N ILE A 10 -31.82 5.38 -15.76
CA ILE A 10 -30.87 6.45 -15.47
C ILE A 10 -31.60 7.55 -14.68
N ILE A 11 -30.98 8.06 -13.60
CA ILE A 11 -31.47 9.25 -12.89
C ILE A 11 -30.38 10.32 -12.93
N ASP A 12 -30.58 11.29 -13.83
CA ASP A 12 -29.96 12.61 -13.81
C ASP A 12 -30.86 13.56 -12.99
N VAL A 13 -30.27 14.34 -12.08
CA VAL A 13 -30.95 15.49 -11.46
C VAL A 13 -30.04 16.71 -11.56
N ASN A 14 -30.38 17.61 -12.48
CA ASN A 14 -29.83 18.94 -12.58
C ASN A 14 -30.96 19.98 -12.60
N ARG A 15 -30.97 20.84 -11.57
CA ARG A 15 -31.08 22.32 -11.59
C ARG A 15 -32.17 23.01 -12.46
N SER A 16 -33.02 23.77 -11.77
CA SER A 16 -33.57 25.13 -12.06
C SER A 16 -34.89 25.30 -11.26
N GLY A 17 -35.38 26.45 -10.82
CA GLY A 17 -35.10 27.87 -11.01
C GLY A 17 -35.88 28.69 -9.94
N ILE A 18 -35.47 29.94 -9.68
CA ILE A 18 -36.16 31.20 -10.04
C ILE A 18 -37.18 31.71 -9.00
N SER A 19 -36.91 32.91 -8.46
CA SER A 19 -37.81 34.08 -8.29
C SER A 19 -37.16 35.01 -7.25
N GLY A 20 -36.91 36.30 -7.44
CA GLY A 20 -37.58 37.29 -8.28
C GLY A 20 -38.18 38.36 -7.37
N GLY A 21 -37.54 39.53 -7.22
CA GLY A 21 -38.05 40.62 -6.40
C GLY A 21 -37.17 41.88 -6.49
N SER A 22 -37.47 42.71 -7.49
CA SER A 22 -36.82 43.98 -7.81
C SER A 22 -37.78 45.13 -7.45
N THR A 23 -37.29 46.14 -6.74
CA THR A 23 -37.86 47.50 -6.70
C THR A 23 -36.72 48.51 -6.53
N ALA A 24 -36.62 49.42 -7.49
CA ALA A 24 -35.66 50.52 -7.59
C ALA A 24 -36.28 51.86 -7.09
N PRO A 25 -35.70 53.05 -7.35
CA PRO A 25 -34.77 53.79 -6.48
C PRO A 25 -35.32 55.19 -6.07
N PRO A 26 -34.50 56.09 -5.48
CA PRO A 26 -34.06 57.21 -6.32
C PRO A 26 -32.62 57.69 -6.08
N ASN A 27 -32.10 58.29 -7.16
CA ASN A 27 -30.82 58.98 -7.32
C ASN A 27 -30.56 60.09 -6.28
N THR A 28 -29.31 60.22 -5.82
CA THR A 28 -28.71 61.53 -5.55
C THR A 28 -27.21 61.52 -5.87
N THR A 29 -26.90 62.36 -6.83
CA THR A 29 -25.66 63.00 -7.29
C THR A 29 -24.55 63.19 -6.24
N ARG A 30 -23.30 62.94 -6.66
CA ARG A 30 -22.15 63.90 -6.70
C ARG A 30 -20.84 63.47 -6.01
N ALA A 31 -19.77 63.66 -6.79
CA ALA A 31 -18.35 63.95 -6.46
C ALA A 31 -17.34 62.77 -6.38
N PRO A 32 -16.20 62.87 -7.09
CA PRO A 32 -15.07 61.95 -6.97
C PRO A 32 -14.04 62.51 -5.97
N ASN A 33 -13.77 61.77 -4.89
CA ASN A 33 -12.70 62.11 -3.95
C ASN A 33 -11.55 61.10 -4.03
N ARG A 34 -10.49 61.56 -4.71
CA ARG A 34 -9.06 61.53 -4.37
C ARG A 34 -8.52 60.33 -3.55
N PRO A 35 -7.45 59.66 -4.02
CA PRO A 35 -6.79 58.62 -3.23
C PRO A 35 -6.14 59.21 -1.97
N PRO A 36 -6.21 58.54 -0.81
CA PRO A 36 -5.46 58.95 0.36
C PRO A 36 -3.96 58.72 0.10
N SER A 37 -3.23 59.82 0.22
CA SER A 37 -1.77 59.90 0.30
C SER A 37 -1.21 58.87 1.28
N ALA A 38 -0.21 58.11 0.81
CA ALA A 38 0.65 57.28 1.63
C ALA A 38 1.26 58.10 2.79
N GLN A 39 0.73 57.90 4.00
CA GLN A 39 1.40 58.33 5.21
C GLN A 39 2.49 57.31 5.52
N ASN A 40 3.73 57.67 5.21
CA ASN A 40 4.92 57.03 5.73
C ASN A 40 4.92 57.15 7.27
N VAL A 41 4.42 56.11 7.94
CA VAL A 41 4.61 55.93 9.37
C VAL A 41 6.09 55.64 9.59
N SER A 42 6.86 56.69 9.89
CA SER A 42 8.20 56.55 10.47
C SER A 42 8.05 55.86 11.82
N ILE A 43 8.18 54.53 11.82
CA ILE A 43 8.37 53.73 13.01
C ILE A 43 9.69 54.20 13.63
N ARG A 44 9.60 55.14 14.58
CA ARG A 44 10.69 55.44 15.51
C ARG A 44 10.95 54.17 16.30
N ARG A 45 11.86 53.33 15.78
CA ARG A 45 12.46 52.22 16.50
C ARG A 45 13.17 52.82 17.70
N SER A 46 12.52 52.74 18.86
CA SER A 46 13.13 53.15 20.11
C SER A 46 14.37 52.27 20.33
N LEU A 47 15.52 52.93 20.52
CA LEU A 47 16.81 52.31 20.85
C LEU A 47 16.75 51.18 21.91
N PRO A 48 15.86 51.17 22.94
CA PRO A 48 15.77 50.04 23.89
C PRO A 48 15.32 48.71 23.27
N ALA A 49 14.51 48.71 22.21
CA ALA A 49 14.02 47.47 21.60
C ALA A 49 15.12 46.70 20.83
N LEU A 50 16.07 47.44 20.23
CA LEU A 50 17.23 46.83 19.56
C LEU A 50 18.21 46.21 20.56
N ILE A 51 18.35 46.81 21.75
CA ILE A 51 19.19 46.28 22.83
C ILE A 51 18.58 44.99 23.39
N LEU A 52 17.27 44.95 23.60
CA LEU A 52 16.58 43.75 24.08
C LEU A 52 16.70 42.57 23.09
N PHE A 53 16.53 42.83 21.78
CA PHE A 53 16.69 41.80 20.75
C PHE A 53 18.12 41.25 20.68
N LYS A 54 19.13 42.12 20.87
CA LYS A 54 20.53 41.71 20.98
C LYS A 54 20.80 40.87 22.23
N LEU A 55 20.21 41.20 23.37
CA LEU A 55 20.34 40.41 24.59
C LEU A 55 19.71 39.02 24.45
N ILE A 56 18.53 38.92 23.84
CA ILE A 56 17.90 37.61 23.54
C ILE A 56 18.79 36.80 22.60
N ALA A 57 19.35 37.41 21.55
CA ALA A 57 20.25 36.72 20.63
C ALA A 57 21.51 36.21 21.34
N ILE A 58 22.18 37.04 22.15
CA ILE A 58 23.35 36.63 22.95
C ILE A 58 22.97 35.51 23.92
N PHE A 59 21.84 35.62 24.60
CA PHE A 59 21.34 34.59 25.51
C PHE A 59 21.09 33.26 24.79
N THR A 60 20.50 33.26 23.59
CA THR A 60 20.31 32.02 22.82
C THR A 60 21.62 31.39 22.37
N ILE A 61 22.65 32.19 22.06
CA ILE A 61 23.99 31.69 21.73
C ILE A 61 24.63 31.07 22.99
N PHE A 62 24.55 31.74 24.14
CA PHE A 62 25.02 31.21 25.41
C PHE A 62 24.31 29.90 25.79
N LEU A 63 22.99 29.84 25.65
CA LEU A 63 22.20 28.64 25.92
C LEU A 63 22.62 27.50 24.98
N ARG A 64 22.88 27.77 23.70
CA ARG A 64 23.36 26.77 22.74
C ARG A 64 24.75 26.24 23.10
N ILE A 65 25.66 27.11 23.53
CA ILE A 65 27.02 26.72 23.96
C ILE A 65 26.96 25.92 25.26
N PHE A 66 26.18 26.39 26.24
CA PHE A 66 26.03 25.76 27.55
C PHE A 66 25.31 24.40 27.47
N LEU A 67 24.31 24.27 26.60
CA LEU A 67 23.59 23.00 26.37
C LEU A 67 24.29 22.08 25.36
N TYR A 68 25.32 22.53 24.65
CA TYR A 68 26.08 21.69 23.71
C TYR A 68 26.68 20.42 24.36
N PRO A 69 27.35 20.47 25.53
CA PRO A 69 27.84 19.26 26.20
C PRO A 69 26.71 18.33 26.64
N LEU A 70 25.58 18.88 27.10
CA LEU A 70 24.38 18.11 27.46
C LEU A 70 23.78 17.41 26.23
N ARG A 71 23.77 18.06 25.08
CA ARG A 71 23.34 17.47 23.81
C ARG A 71 24.29 16.36 23.35
N LYS A 72 25.60 16.50 23.55
CA LYS A 72 26.56 15.41 23.30
C LYS A 72 26.36 14.25 24.27
N LEU A 73 26.13 14.52 25.55
CA LEU A 73 25.81 13.49 26.53
C LEU A 73 24.51 12.78 26.19
N SER A 74 23.48 13.50 25.75
CA SER A 74 22.24 12.88 25.34
C SER A 74 22.46 11.91 24.19
N TYR A 75 23.36 12.17 23.23
CA TYR A 75 23.67 11.19 22.18
C TYR A 75 24.38 9.92 22.69
N ILE A 76 25.05 9.98 23.85
CA ILE A 76 25.70 8.82 24.48
C ILE A 76 24.69 8.01 25.28
N PHE A 77 23.81 8.68 26.03
CA PHE A 77 22.76 8.01 26.82
C PHE A 77 21.54 7.61 25.98
N PHE A 78 21.33 8.29 24.86
CA PHE A 78 20.17 8.16 23.98
C PHE A 78 20.64 8.17 22.52
N PRO A 79 21.25 7.07 22.05
CA PRO A 79 21.70 6.99 20.66
C PRO A 79 20.51 7.23 19.71
N PRO A 80 20.69 8.07 18.69
CA PRO A 80 19.63 8.42 17.76
C PRO A 80 19.31 7.17 16.95
N LYS A 81 18.07 6.66 17.11
CA LYS A 81 17.44 5.44 16.54
C LYS A 81 17.07 4.38 17.58
N GLU A 82 17.70 4.31 18.77
CA GLU A 82 17.29 3.27 19.73
C GLU A 82 16.01 3.60 20.50
N LEU A 83 15.61 4.87 20.58
CA LEU A 83 14.41 5.30 21.31
C LEU A 83 13.16 5.43 20.46
N ASP A 84 13.26 5.31 19.14
CA ASP A 84 12.06 5.40 18.32
C ASP A 84 11.18 4.15 18.44
N GLY A 85 11.71 3.04 18.98
CA GLY A 85 10.99 1.77 19.19
C GLY A 85 10.55 1.07 17.90
N TYR A 86 10.69 1.76 16.76
CA TYR A 86 10.27 1.36 15.42
C TYR A 86 11.42 0.68 14.66
N SER A 87 12.64 1.22 14.78
CA SER A 87 13.80 0.63 14.10
C SER A 87 14.35 -0.61 14.82
N ASN A 88 13.98 -0.80 16.09
CA ASN A 88 14.37 -1.94 16.91
C ASN A 88 13.40 -3.12 16.73
N ALA A 89 13.72 -4.03 15.81
CA ALA A 89 12.91 -5.21 15.51
C ALA A 89 12.57 -6.05 16.76
N THR A 90 13.45 -6.09 17.76
CA THR A 90 13.20 -6.79 19.03
C THR A 90 12.12 -6.14 19.90
N VAL A 91 12.07 -4.81 19.94
CA VAL A 91 11.06 -4.05 20.69
C VAL A 91 9.71 -4.13 19.98
N ALA A 92 9.71 -4.04 18.65
CA ALA A 92 8.54 -4.24 17.82
C ALA A 92 7.95 -5.65 17.98
N ASP A 93 8.77 -6.70 17.85
CA ASP A 93 8.35 -8.09 18.08
C ASP A 93 7.80 -8.29 19.51
N LEU A 94 8.44 -7.69 20.52
CA LEU A 94 7.94 -7.75 21.89
C LEU A 94 6.58 -7.05 22.06
N ALA A 95 6.37 -5.92 21.39
CA ALA A 95 5.09 -5.20 21.43
C ALA A 95 3.96 -6.01 20.79
N ALA A 96 4.20 -6.57 19.60
CA ALA A 96 3.27 -7.48 18.93
C ALA A 96 2.95 -8.69 19.81
N ALA A 97 3.97 -9.35 20.39
CA ALA A 97 3.78 -10.48 21.28
C ALA A 97 2.97 -10.13 22.54
N LYS A 98 3.22 -8.96 23.15
CA LYS A 98 2.43 -8.46 24.29
C LYS A 98 0.99 -8.21 23.89
N PHE A 99 0.74 -7.67 22.70
CA PHE A 99 -0.61 -7.50 22.19
C PHE A 99 -1.33 -8.84 22.04
N VAL A 100 -0.69 -9.82 21.40
CA VAL A 100 -1.24 -11.18 21.21
C VAL A 100 -1.60 -11.81 22.55
N HIS A 101 -0.69 -11.74 23.53
CA HIS A 101 -0.91 -12.26 24.88
C HIS A 101 -2.08 -11.56 25.58
N HIS A 102 -2.16 -10.24 25.49
CA HIS A 102 -3.29 -9.47 26.02
C HIS A 102 -4.60 -9.87 25.35
N PHE A 103 -4.62 -9.99 24.02
CA PHE A 103 -5.81 -10.37 23.24
C PHE A 103 -6.30 -11.77 23.63
N GLN A 104 -5.38 -12.74 23.73
CA GLN A 104 -5.69 -14.11 24.16
C GLN A 104 -6.31 -14.12 25.56
N SER A 105 -5.62 -13.50 26.53
CA SER A 105 -6.04 -13.50 27.94
C SER A 105 -7.38 -12.79 28.15
N ARG A 106 -7.60 -11.67 27.44
CA ARG A 106 -8.77 -10.80 27.62
C ARG A 106 -10.00 -11.34 26.89
N TYR A 107 -9.83 -11.85 25.68
CA TYR A 107 -10.95 -12.13 24.79
C TYR A 107 -11.12 -13.61 24.45
N LEU A 108 -10.03 -14.35 24.21
CA LEU A 108 -10.12 -15.76 23.83
C LEU A 108 -10.31 -16.69 25.03
N SER A 109 -9.67 -16.40 26.17
CA SER A 109 -9.83 -17.20 27.41
C SER A 109 -11.28 -17.21 27.92
N THR A 110 -12.05 -16.17 27.65
CA THR A 110 -13.48 -16.08 28.00
C THR A 110 -14.36 -17.03 27.18
N LEU A 111 -13.87 -17.50 26.03
CA LEU A 111 -14.61 -18.35 25.10
C LEU A 111 -14.37 -19.85 25.34
N LEU A 112 -13.30 -20.21 26.06
CA LEU A 112 -13.02 -21.59 26.44
C LEU A 112 -13.60 -21.87 27.83
N PRO A 113 -14.57 -22.81 27.99
CA PRO A 113 -14.89 -23.33 29.31
C PRO A 113 -13.65 -24.02 29.91
N PRO A 114 -13.51 -24.10 31.25
CA PRO A 114 -12.42 -24.85 31.86
C PRO A 114 -12.55 -26.33 31.48
N SER A 115 -11.75 -26.77 30.51
CA SER A 115 -11.64 -28.18 30.16
C SER A 115 -10.93 -28.90 31.30
N SER A 116 -11.62 -29.89 31.86
CA SER A 116 -11.09 -30.88 32.79
C SER A 116 -9.81 -31.54 32.23
N PRO A 117 -8.86 -31.93 33.10
CA PRO A 117 -7.52 -32.38 32.72
C PRO A 117 -7.50 -33.86 32.31
N SER A 118 -8.26 -34.23 31.29
CA SER A 118 -8.24 -35.58 30.74
C SER A 118 -8.52 -35.52 29.24
N ASP A 119 -7.69 -36.22 28.48
CA ASP A 119 -7.78 -36.50 27.04
C ASP A 119 -7.02 -35.51 26.12
N ALA A 120 -5.69 -35.54 26.29
CA ALA A 120 -4.75 -35.21 25.24
C ALA A 120 -4.78 -36.30 24.16
N ASP A 121 -5.69 -36.19 23.19
CA ASP A 121 -5.52 -36.65 21.80
C ASP A 121 -6.87 -36.57 21.05
N SER A 122 -7.13 -35.42 20.42
CA SER A 122 -7.83 -35.35 19.13
C SER A 122 -7.87 -33.90 18.63
N ASN A 123 -7.59 -33.73 17.34
CA ASN A 123 -7.55 -32.47 16.58
C ASN A 123 -8.89 -31.71 16.58
N THR A 124 -9.28 -31.08 17.68
CA THR A 124 -10.37 -30.10 17.70
C THR A 124 -9.79 -28.70 17.71
N ASN A 125 -9.59 -28.16 16.50
CA ASN A 125 -9.48 -26.75 16.09
C ASN A 125 -9.66 -25.70 17.21
N SER A 126 -8.73 -25.69 18.17
CA SER A 126 -8.73 -24.78 19.31
C SER A 126 -8.57 -23.39 18.74
N GLN A 127 -9.54 -22.54 19.06
CA GLN A 127 -9.72 -21.18 18.60
C GLN A 127 -8.46 -20.32 18.87
N SER A 128 -7.46 -20.48 18.01
CA SER A 128 -6.13 -19.88 18.15
C SER A 128 -6.19 -18.39 17.81
N CYS A 129 -5.23 -17.64 18.33
CA CYS A 129 -5.10 -16.24 17.99
C CYS A 129 -4.61 -16.11 16.54
N PRO A 130 -5.31 -15.35 15.66
CA PRO A 130 -4.92 -15.20 14.27
C PRO A 130 -3.72 -14.26 14.09
N PHE A 131 -3.37 -13.50 15.12
CA PHE A 131 -2.36 -12.45 15.02
C PHE A 131 -0.95 -12.99 15.17
N VAL A 132 -0.06 -12.53 14.30
CA VAL A 132 1.38 -12.84 14.38
C VAL A 132 2.00 -12.16 15.60
N THR A 133 2.94 -12.85 16.25
CA THR A 133 3.71 -12.34 17.39
C THR A 133 4.93 -11.52 16.97
N LYS A 134 5.07 -11.28 15.67
CA LYS A 134 6.18 -10.56 15.06
C LYS A 134 5.76 -9.13 14.74
N GLY A 135 6.69 -8.20 14.90
CA GLY A 135 6.47 -6.80 14.57
C GLY A 135 6.29 -6.59 13.06
N TYR A 136 5.95 -5.37 12.68
CA TYR A 136 5.65 -4.99 11.30
C TYR A 136 6.76 -5.35 10.29
N ASN A 137 8.00 -4.94 10.55
CA ASN A 137 9.13 -5.19 9.65
C ASN A 137 9.41 -6.70 9.47
N SER A 138 9.39 -7.45 10.57
CA SER A 138 9.54 -8.92 10.58
C SER A 138 8.42 -9.60 9.77
N THR A 139 7.19 -9.13 9.94
CA THR A 139 6.01 -9.66 9.24
C THR A 139 6.09 -9.38 7.75
N ILE A 140 6.46 -8.16 7.34
CA ILE A 140 6.66 -7.82 5.92
C ILE A 140 7.74 -8.70 5.30
N THR A 141 8.85 -8.90 6.01
CA THR A 141 9.95 -9.74 5.53
C THR A 141 9.46 -11.18 5.31
N SER A 142 8.62 -11.71 6.21
CA SER A 142 7.98 -13.01 6.06
C SER A 142 7.05 -13.07 4.85
N VAL A 143 6.21 -12.05 4.64
CA VAL A 143 5.31 -11.95 3.49
C VAL A 143 6.10 -11.90 2.18
N LEU A 144 7.15 -11.07 2.12
CA LEU A 144 8.01 -10.91 0.94
C LEU A 144 8.87 -12.14 0.63
N SER A 145 9.17 -12.96 1.64
CA SER A 145 9.89 -14.22 1.45
C SER A 145 9.02 -15.31 0.81
N SER A 146 7.70 -15.12 0.78
CA SER A 146 6.77 -16.07 0.17
C SER A 146 6.87 -16.04 -1.36
N PRO A 147 6.61 -17.16 -2.05
CA PRO A 147 6.61 -17.23 -3.51
C PRO A 147 5.64 -16.19 -4.11
N PRO A 148 5.94 -15.56 -5.26
CA PRO A 148 5.06 -14.58 -5.90
C PRO A 148 3.63 -15.08 -6.11
N SER A 149 3.45 -16.36 -6.43
CA SER A 149 2.15 -17.00 -6.68
C SER A 149 1.34 -17.29 -5.40
N THR A 150 1.98 -17.25 -4.23
CA THR A 150 1.35 -17.58 -2.95
C THR A 150 1.68 -16.54 -1.87
N THR A 151 1.89 -15.28 -2.26
CA THR A 151 2.12 -14.20 -1.31
C THR A 151 0.84 -13.94 -0.49
N PRO A 152 0.88 -14.06 0.85
CA PRO A 152 -0.27 -13.73 1.67
C PRO A 152 -0.53 -12.22 1.68
N LEU A 153 -1.80 -11.83 1.72
CA LEU A 153 -2.18 -10.45 1.99
C LEU A 153 -1.92 -10.11 3.46
N LEU A 154 -1.53 -8.87 3.74
CA LEU A 154 -1.29 -8.39 5.10
C LEU A 154 -2.56 -7.73 5.64
N LEU A 155 -3.20 -8.34 6.62
CA LEU A 155 -4.31 -7.74 7.37
C LEU A 155 -3.73 -7.00 8.58
N ILE A 156 -3.89 -5.69 8.63
CA ILE A 156 -3.48 -4.86 9.76
C ILE A 156 -4.70 -4.50 10.60
N TYR A 157 -4.67 -4.86 11.87
CA TYR A 157 -5.61 -4.42 12.88
C TYR A 157 -4.93 -3.44 13.84
N LEU A 158 -5.45 -2.21 13.91
CA LEU A 158 -4.96 -1.21 14.87
C LEU A 158 -5.98 -1.02 16.00
N HIS A 159 -5.46 -1.16 17.22
CA HIS A 159 -6.21 -1.12 18.45
C HIS A 159 -5.83 0.12 19.27
N SER A 160 -6.84 0.88 19.70
CA SER A 160 -6.66 1.93 20.71
C SER A 160 -7.28 1.48 22.03
N PRO A 161 -6.48 1.22 23.09
CA PRO A 161 -7.00 0.76 24.38
C PRO A 161 -7.96 1.73 25.06
N LEU A 162 -7.93 3.00 24.67
CA LEU A 162 -8.78 4.06 25.23
C LEU A 162 -10.10 4.22 24.48
N HIS A 163 -10.28 3.56 23.34
CA HIS A 163 -11.46 3.73 22.52
C HIS A 163 -12.56 2.73 22.91
N ARG A 164 -13.72 3.24 23.34
CA ARG A 164 -14.85 2.47 23.88
C ARG A 164 -15.36 1.33 23.00
N ASP A 165 -15.32 1.50 21.68
CA ASP A 165 -15.93 0.55 20.74
C ASP A 165 -15.02 -0.64 20.43
N VAL A 166 -13.76 -0.60 20.88
CA VAL A 166 -12.76 -1.59 20.53
C VAL A 166 -13.02 -2.93 21.22
N ASP A 167 -13.34 -2.92 22.51
CA ASP A 167 -13.68 -4.14 23.26
C ASP A 167 -14.90 -4.84 22.65
N ASN A 168 -15.91 -4.07 22.24
CA ASN A 168 -17.12 -4.58 21.60
C ASN A 168 -16.80 -5.25 20.25
N PHE A 169 -15.98 -4.61 19.42
CA PHE A 169 -15.54 -5.20 18.15
C PHE A 169 -14.70 -6.47 18.35
N CYS A 170 -13.76 -6.48 19.30
CA CYS A 170 -12.97 -7.66 19.63
C CYS A 170 -13.86 -8.84 20.04
N GLN A 171 -14.80 -8.62 20.96
CA GLN A 171 -15.66 -9.67 21.51
C GLN A 171 -16.71 -10.17 20.51
N LYS A 172 -17.39 -9.27 19.79
CA LYS A 172 -18.49 -9.65 18.90
C LYS A 172 -18.03 -10.08 17.52
N THR A 173 -16.97 -9.47 17.00
CA THR A 173 -16.52 -9.69 15.62
C THR A 173 -15.25 -10.51 15.56
N LEU A 174 -14.13 -10.04 16.13
CA LEU A 174 -12.85 -10.77 16.01
C LEU A 174 -12.87 -12.12 16.73
N CYS A 175 -13.60 -12.24 17.83
CA CYS A 175 -13.74 -13.48 18.59
C CYS A 175 -14.81 -14.43 18.06
N ASN A 176 -15.52 -14.04 17.01
CA ASN A 176 -16.51 -14.91 16.39
C ASN A 176 -15.81 -16.12 15.75
N HIS A 177 -16.35 -17.32 15.99
CA HIS A 177 -15.77 -18.56 15.47
C HIS A 177 -15.58 -18.55 13.95
N ARG A 178 -16.52 -17.98 13.17
CA ARG A 178 -16.41 -17.90 11.71
C ARG A 178 -15.26 -16.99 11.26
N VAL A 179 -15.07 -15.87 11.97
CA VAL A 179 -13.97 -14.93 11.69
C VAL A 179 -12.63 -15.58 12.02
N LEU A 180 -12.52 -16.22 13.18
CA LEU A 180 -11.29 -16.89 13.59
C LEU A 180 -10.96 -18.09 12.71
N ALA A 181 -11.94 -18.91 12.33
CA ALA A 181 -11.72 -20.01 11.40
C ALA A 181 -11.26 -19.52 10.02
N TYR A 182 -11.78 -18.38 9.57
CA TYR A 182 -11.36 -17.78 8.31
C TYR A 182 -9.94 -17.19 8.38
N LEU A 183 -9.61 -16.45 9.45
CA LEU A 183 -8.30 -15.81 9.61
C LEU A 183 -7.17 -16.80 9.97
N ASN A 184 -7.46 -17.84 10.74
CA ASN A 184 -6.52 -18.93 11.05
C ASN A 184 -6.46 -20.01 9.97
N GLY A 185 -7.31 -19.91 8.95
CA GLY A 185 -7.45 -20.92 7.92
C GLY A 185 -6.27 -20.94 6.95
N GLU A 186 -6.59 -20.94 5.66
CA GLU A 186 -5.58 -21.00 4.60
C GLU A 186 -4.60 -19.82 4.70
N ASN A 187 -3.33 -20.05 4.33
CA ASN A 187 -2.21 -19.09 4.38
C ASN A 187 -2.35 -17.90 3.40
N TYR A 188 -3.54 -17.38 3.20
CA TYR A 188 -3.84 -16.28 2.28
C TYR A 188 -3.77 -14.91 2.95
N VAL A 189 -3.87 -14.86 4.28
CA VAL A 189 -3.86 -13.62 5.03
C VAL A 189 -2.93 -13.78 6.23
N SER A 190 -1.92 -12.91 6.30
CA SER A 190 -1.09 -12.74 7.49
C SER A 190 -1.67 -11.61 8.33
N CYS A 191 -2.12 -11.91 9.56
CA CYS A 191 -2.78 -10.93 10.41
C CYS A 191 -1.79 -10.31 11.39
N LEU A 192 -1.52 -9.01 11.25
CA LEU A 192 -0.77 -8.20 12.19
C LEU A 192 -1.73 -7.39 13.04
N ALA A 193 -1.51 -7.38 14.35
CA ALA A 193 -2.23 -6.49 15.24
C ALA A 193 -1.28 -5.71 16.14
N GLU A 194 -1.52 -4.41 16.23
CA GLU A 194 -0.70 -3.50 17.01
C GLU A 194 -1.56 -2.52 17.81
N SER A 195 -1.05 -2.16 18.99
CA SER A 195 -1.62 -1.08 19.79
C SER A 195 -1.05 0.26 19.34
N VAL A 196 -1.89 1.29 19.25
CA VAL A 196 -1.46 2.65 18.88
C VAL A 196 -0.52 3.28 19.91
N HIS A 197 -0.45 2.71 21.12
CA HIS A 197 0.51 3.10 22.15
C HIS A 197 1.90 2.49 21.94
N SER A 198 2.04 1.53 21.02
CA SER A 198 3.32 1.03 20.53
C SER A 198 3.90 2.00 19.49
N ALA A 199 5.22 2.06 19.39
CA ALA A 199 5.90 2.85 18.36
C ALA A 199 5.44 2.45 16.94
N GLU A 200 5.39 1.15 16.66
CA GLU A 200 4.91 0.59 15.40
C GLU A 200 3.44 0.92 15.15
N GLY A 201 2.57 0.75 16.15
CA GLY A 201 1.16 1.07 15.99
C GLY A 201 0.89 2.55 15.73
N SER A 202 1.64 3.45 16.38
CA SER A 202 1.58 4.89 16.14
C SER A 202 2.09 5.26 14.74
N TYR A 203 3.19 4.64 14.31
CA TYR A 203 3.69 4.77 12.95
C TYR A 203 2.65 4.29 11.92
N LEU A 204 2.09 3.10 12.11
CA LEU A 204 1.07 2.52 11.22
C LEU A 204 -0.20 3.36 11.18
N SER A 205 -0.63 3.90 12.31
CA SER A 205 -1.75 4.85 12.37
C SER A 205 -1.49 6.06 11.50
N THR A 206 -0.28 6.62 11.57
CA THR A 206 0.09 7.81 10.78
C THR A 206 0.26 7.47 9.31
N PHE A 207 0.92 6.34 9.01
CA PHE A 207 1.17 5.84 7.66
C PHE A 207 -0.12 5.53 6.89
N LEU A 208 -1.11 4.93 7.55
CA LEU A 208 -2.41 4.61 6.95
C LEU A 208 -3.42 5.76 7.07
N GLY A 209 -3.05 6.87 7.72
CA GLY A 209 -3.92 8.02 7.95
C GLY A 209 -5.20 7.64 8.71
N VAL A 210 -5.05 6.92 9.81
CA VAL A 210 -6.17 6.41 10.62
C VAL A 210 -6.79 7.54 11.43
N CYS A 211 -8.12 7.67 11.31
CA CYS A 211 -8.86 8.75 11.98
C CYS A 211 -9.77 8.24 13.11
N SER A 212 -10.07 6.94 13.15
CA SER A 212 -10.97 6.34 14.14
C SER A 212 -10.58 4.90 14.44
N TYR A 213 -10.89 4.44 15.65
CA TYR A 213 -10.67 3.07 16.09
C TYR A 213 -12.00 2.37 16.39
N PRO A 214 -12.08 1.03 16.29
CA PRO A 214 -11.09 0.11 15.73
C PRO A 214 -10.83 0.34 14.24
N PHE A 215 -9.63 -0.01 13.76
CA PHE A 215 -9.23 0.13 12.36
C PHE A 215 -8.74 -1.21 11.79
N VAL A 216 -9.19 -1.56 10.59
CA VAL A 216 -8.75 -2.75 9.85
C VAL A 216 -8.41 -2.35 8.41
N ALA A 217 -7.26 -2.79 7.94
CA ALA A 217 -6.85 -2.67 6.54
C ALA A 217 -6.33 -3.99 5.99
N LEU A 218 -6.58 -4.24 4.71
CA LEU A 218 -5.98 -5.34 3.96
C LEU A 218 -5.04 -4.76 2.90
N LEU A 219 -3.78 -5.19 2.92
CA LEU A 219 -2.72 -4.69 2.06
C LEU A 219 -2.13 -5.84 1.22
N SER A 220 -1.82 -5.54 -0.04
CA SER A 220 -0.94 -6.37 -0.87
C SER A 220 0.48 -5.84 -0.75
N VAL A 221 1.43 -6.70 -0.39
CA VAL A 221 2.86 -6.34 -0.28
C VAL A 221 3.62 -6.96 -1.44
N LYS A 222 4.32 -6.12 -2.21
CA LYS A 222 5.11 -6.53 -3.38
C LYS A 222 6.54 -6.04 -3.23
N SER A 223 7.52 -6.82 -3.69
CA SER A 223 8.91 -6.34 -3.78
C SER A 223 9.09 -5.46 -5.01
N ARG A 224 9.67 -4.26 -4.85
CA ARG A 224 10.03 -3.38 -5.99
C ARG A 224 11.24 -3.89 -6.78
N SER A 225 11.98 -4.85 -6.24
CA SER A 225 13.20 -5.32 -6.90
C SER A 225 12.82 -6.16 -8.11
N SER A 226 12.96 -5.57 -9.29
CA SER A 226 12.84 -6.22 -10.59
C SER A 226 13.68 -7.49 -10.61
N SER A 227 13.03 -8.65 -10.62
CA SER A 227 13.47 -9.87 -11.35
C SER A 227 14.99 -10.03 -11.48
N SER A 228 15.69 -10.06 -10.35
CA SER A 228 17.12 -10.27 -10.26
C SER A 228 17.33 -11.31 -9.17
N SER A 229 17.66 -12.51 -9.62
CA SER A 229 17.94 -13.73 -8.86
C SER A 229 19.17 -13.63 -7.94
N ASN A 230 19.61 -12.42 -7.57
CA ASN A 230 20.76 -12.21 -6.70
C ASN A 230 20.32 -12.02 -5.25
N ALA A 231 20.21 -13.15 -4.55
CA ALA A 231 20.62 -13.49 -3.17
C ALA A 231 20.69 -12.43 -2.04
N ASN A 232 20.08 -11.25 -2.15
CA ASN A 232 19.95 -10.33 -1.03
C ASN A 232 18.64 -10.62 -0.28
N PRO A 233 18.67 -10.62 1.07
CA PRO A 233 17.46 -10.82 1.86
C PRO A 233 16.42 -9.74 1.51
N PRO A 234 15.12 -10.07 1.52
CA PRO A 234 14.05 -9.13 1.21
C PRO A 234 14.17 -7.91 2.13
N ASN A 235 14.44 -6.74 1.55
CA ASN A 235 14.59 -5.50 2.28
C ASN A 235 13.24 -4.78 2.34
N VAL A 236 12.73 -4.54 3.55
CA VAL A 236 11.46 -3.85 3.80
C VAL A 236 11.39 -2.48 3.13
N ASN A 237 12.53 -1.78 3.00
CA ASN A 237 12.60 -0.46 2.35
C ASN A 237 12.23 -0.50 0.85
N ASN A 238 12.35 -1.67 0.22
CA ASN A 238 12.01 -1.90 -1.18
C ASN A 238 10.61 -2.49 -1.35
N ALA A 239 9.81 -2.62 -0.30
CA ALA A 239 8.44 -3.07 -0.41
C ALA A 239 7.55 -1.96 -0.99
N THR A 240 6.63 -2.30 -1.90
CA THR A 240 5.45 -1.51 -2.22
C THR A 240 4.24 -2.12 -1.56
N MET A 241 3.38 -1.26 -1.02
CA MET A 241 2.12 -1.66 -0.40
C MET A 241 0.96 -1.05 -1.17
N GLU A 242 -0.03 -1.88 -1.43
CA GLU A 242 -1.26 -1.51 -2.12
C GLU A 242 -2.44 -1.76 -1.17
N LEU A 243 -3.19 -0.71 -0.86
CA LEU A 243 -4.36 -0.80 0.02
C LEU A 243 -5.56 -1.37 -0.75
N LEU A 244 -6.04 -2.53 -0.33
CA LEU A 244 -7.14 -3.24 -0.99
C LEU A 244 -8.49 -3.05 -0.28
N LEU A 245 -8.46 -3.02 1.06
CA LEU A 245 -9.64 -2.84 1.89
C LEU A 245 -9.29 -1.96 3.09
N ARG A 246 -10.20 -1.05 3.45
CA ARG A 246 -10.10 -0.20 4.64
C ARG A 246 -11.46 -0.12 5.32
N MET A 247 -11.49 -0.31 6.63
CA MET A 247 -12.68 -0.16 7.48
C MET A 247 -12.27 0.43 8.82
N GLU A 248 -12.99 1.44 9.30
CA GLU A 248 -12.64 2.14 10.54
C GLU A 248 -13.85 2.62 11.34
N GLY A 249 -13.67 2.75 12.66
CA GLY A 249 -14.62 3.37 13.57
C GLY A 249 -15.95 2.62 13.72
N GLU A 250 -17.03 3.39 13.83
CA GLU A 250 -18.37 2.89 14.11
C GLU A 250 -18.93 2.01 12.96
N ALA A 251 -18.48 2.25 11.72
CA ALA A 251 -18.83 1.39 10.60
C ALA A 251 -18.38 -0.05 10.86
N LEU A 252 -17.18 -0.23 11.43
CA LEU A 252 -16.63 -1.55 11.71
C LEU A 252 -17.35 -2.25 12.87
N THR A 253 -17.83 -1.50 13.87
CA THR A 253 -18.49 -2.07 15.06
C THR A 253 -19.95 -2.46 14.82
N LYS A 254 -20.60 -1.84 13.82
CA LYS A 254 -21.95 -2.20 13.37
C LYS A 254 -21.98 -3.40 12.42
N LEU A 255 -20.84 -3.80 11.87
CA LEU A 255 -20.76 -4.93 10.94
C LEU A 255 -21.01 -6.26 11.64
N ARG A 256 -21.84 -7.11 11.03
CA ARG A 256 -21.98 -8.49 11.46
C ARG A 256 -20.73 -9.30 11.12
N PRO A 257 -20.36 -10.30 11.93
CA PRO A 257 -19.17 -11.11 11.68
C PRO A 257 -19.15 -11.77 10.30
N GLU A 258 -20.30 -12.22 9.79
CA GLU A 258 -20.42 -12.79 8.44
C GLU A 258 -20.09 -11.77 7.35
N GLN A 259 -20.51 -10.52 7.53
CA GLN A 259 -20.23 -9.45 6.58
C GLN A 259 -18.74 -9.11 6.59
N PHE A 260 -18.13 -9.09 7.76
CA PHE A 260 -16.68 -8.89 7.89
C PHE A 260 -15.88 -9.95 7.13
N VAL A 261 -16.21 -11.25 7.32
CA VAL A 261 -15.60 -12.34 6.55
C VAL A 261 -15.86 -12.19 5.05
N ALA A 262 -17.09 -11.83 4.65
CA ALA A 262 -17.43 -11.63 3.25
C ALA A 262 -16.61 -10.50 2.60
N TYR A 263 -16.39 -9.37 3.29
CA TYR A 263 -15.58 -8.27 2.76
C TYR A 263 -14.12 -8.67 2.58
N ILE A 264 -13.53 -9.36 3.56
CA ILE A 264 -12.15 -9.84 3.44
C ILE A 264 -12.06 -10.90 2.34
N GLY A 265 -12.94 -11.90 2.35
CA GLY A 265 -12.92 -13.00 1.39
C GLY A 265 -13.17 -12.57 -0.05
N THR A 266 -14.05 -11.62 -0.29
CA THR A 266 -14.24 -11.05 -1.63
C THR A 266 -13.02 -10.27 -2.10
N THR A 267 -12.37 -9.51 -1.21
CA THR A 267 -11.14 -8.79 -1.53
C THR A 267 -9.98 -9.73 -1.83
N VAL A 268 -9.79 -10.76 -1.00
CA VAL A 268 -8.76 -11.80 -1.20
C VAL A 268 -8.97 -12.49 -2.55
N ARG A 269 -10.20 -12.89 -2.86
CA ARG A 269 -10.52 -13.56 -4.13
C ARG A 269 -10.25 -12.66 -5.34
N ARG A 270 -10.76 -11.43 -5.32
CA ARG A 270 -10.52 -10.45 -6.39
C ARG A 270 -9.04 -10.20 -6.63
N HIS A 271 -8.24 -10.15 -5.56
CA HIS A 271 -6.80 -9.96 -5.69
C HIS A 271 -6.12 -11.16 -6.36
N LYS A 272 -6.49 -12.38 -5.96
CA LYS A 272 -5.97 -13.60 -6.58
C LYS A 272 -6.35 -13.70 -8.05
N ASP A 273 -7.62 -13.48 -8.37
CA ASP A 273 -8.10 -13.49 -9.75
C ASP A 273 -7.32 -12.49 -10.62
N ALA A 274 -7.00 -11.32 -10.06
CA ALA A 274 -6.19 -10.30 -10.74
C ALA A 274 -4.72 -10.73 -10.94
N LEU A 275 -4.11 -11.43 -9.97
CA LEU A 275 -2.75 -11.95 -10.10
C LEU A 275 -2.69 -13.07 -11.15
N GLU A 276 -3.62 -14.01 -11.11
CA GLU A 276 -3.71 -15.11 -12.07
C GLU A 276 -3.95 -14.60 -13.50
N GLU A 277 -4.76 -13.55 -13.66
CA GLU A 277 -4.94 -12.87 -14.96
C GLU A 277 -3.63 -12.28 -15.48
N VAL A 278 -2.87 -11.59 -14.63
CA VAL A 278 -1.58 -11.00 -14.99
C VAL A 278 -0.57 -12.07 -15.37
N GLU A 279 -0.51 -13.16 -14.62
CA GLU A 279 0.37 -14.30 -14.92
C GLU A 279 -0.03 -14.99 -16.24
N ARG A 280 -1.32 -15.25 -16.45
CA ARG A 280 -1.81 -15.87 -17.68
C ARG A 280 -1.49 -15.03 -18.91
N ARG A 281 -1.67 -13.71 -18.83
CA ARG A 281 -1.28 -12.77 -19.91
C ARG A 281 0.22 -12.76 -20.16
N ARG A 282 1.05 -13.01 -19.16
CA ARG A 282 2.50 -13.09 -19.31
C ARG A 282 2.88 -14.37 -20.04
N LEU A 283 2.37 -15.52 -19.60
CA LEU A 283 2.63 -16.81 -20.23
C LEU A 283 2.15 -16.84 -21.69
N GLN A 284 0.95 -16.30 -21.97
CA GLN A 284 0.42 -16.23 -23.33
C GLN A 284 1.34 -15.43 -24.28
N ARG A 285 1.92 -14.33 -23.80
CA ARG A 285 2.87 -13.53 -24.59
C ARG A 285 4.18 -14.27 -24.85
N GLU A 286 4.66 -15.04 -23.88
CA GLU A 286 5.87 -15.85 -24.02
C GLU A 286 5.67 -17.00 -25.01
N GLU A 287 4.53 -17.69 -24.95
CA GLU A 287 4.15 -18.73 -25.90
C GLU A 287 3.98 -18.19 -27.32
N GLU A 288 3.27 -17.08 -27.49
CA GLU A 288 3.08 -16.46 -28.80
C GLU A 288 4.43 -16.02 -29.41
N ALA A 289 5.31 -15.39 -28.61
CA ALA A 289 6.65 -15.02 -29.05
C ALA A 289 7.48 -16.25 -29.45
N ARG A 290 7.39 -17.34 -28.68
CA ARG A 290 8.06 -18.60 -29.00
C ARG A 290 7.57 -19.19 -30.32
N LEU A 291 6.26 -19.20 -30.56
CA LEU A 291 5.68 -19.68 -31.82
C LEU A 291 6.12 -18.83 -33.01
N ARG A 292 6.19 -17.50 -32.86
CA ARG A 292 6.71 -16.60 -33.90
C ARG A 292 8.17 -16.90 -34.24
N CYS A 293 9.02 -17.10 -33.23
CA CYS A 293 10.43 -17.47 -33.43
C CYS A 293 10.58 -18.82 -34.15
N VAL A 294 9.78 -19.82 -33.77
CA VAL A 294 9.81 -21.15 -34.40
C VAL A 294 9.35 -21.07 -35.86
N ASN A 295 8.25 -20.39 -36.14
CA ASN A 295 7.77 -20.20 -37.51
C ASN A 295 8.82 -19.48 -38.35
N PHE A 296 9.40 -18.38 -37.86
CA PHE A 296 10.44 -17.64 -38.57
C PHE A 296 11.68 -18.49 -38.91
N ARG A 297 12.09 -19.42 -38.04
CA ARG A 297 13.20 -20.35 -38.32
C ARG A 297 12.87 -21.44 -39.35
N ARG A 298 11.59 -21.71 -39.60
CA ARG A 298 11.16 -22.75 -40.55
C ARG A 298 11.11 -22.24 -42.00
N PHE A 299 10.88 -20.93 -42.20
CA PHE A 299 10.80 -20.31 -43.52
C PHE A 299 12.11 -20.14 -44.33
N PRO A 300 13.34 -20.02 -43.77
CA PRO A 300 14.54 -19.87 -44.58
C PRO A 300 15.04 -21.16 -45.25
N ILE A 301 14.45 -22.33 -44.97
CA ILE A 301 14.87 -23.60 -45.60
C ILE A 301 14.06 -23.90 -46.86
N GLU A 302 12.79 -23.51 -46.93
CA GLU A 302 11.92 -23.82 -48.09
C GLU A 302 12.21 -22.95 -49.33
N LEU A 303 12.88 -21.80 -49.19
CA LEU A 303 13.28 -20.96 -50.32
C LEU A 303 14.70 -21.23 -50.85
N CYS A 304 15.48 -22.11 -50.21
CA CYS A 304 16.81 -22.50 -50.70
C CYS A 304 16.82 -23.79 -51.51
N ASP A 305 15.80 -24.64 -51.40
CA ASP A 305 15.69 -25.88 -52.20
C ASP A 305 15.04 -25.68 -53.57
N GLU A 306 14.42 -24.53 -53.84
CA GLU A 306 13.74 -24.24 -55.13
C GLU A 306 14.55 -23.35 -56.10
N VAL A 307 15.84 -23.09 -55.82
CA VAL A 307 16.72 -22.28 -56.71
C VAL A 307 17.89 -23.07 -57.31
N VAL A 308 18.04 -24.37 -56.99
CA VAL A 308 19.15 -25.20 -57.53
C VAL A 308 18.65 -26.30 -58.48
N MET A 309 17.76 -26.01 -59.42
CA MET A 309 17.35 -27.02 -60.43
C MET A 309 17.05 -26.45 -61.84
N PHE A 310 17.71 -25.40 -62.29
CA PHE A 310 17.64 -25.01 -63.70
C PHE A 310 18.93 -24.37 -64.21
N TYR A 311 19.99 -25.14 -64.46
CA TYR A 311 20.93 -24.88 -65.57
C TYR A 311 21.69 -26.16 -65.93
N SER A 312 21.08 -27.00 -66.75
CA SER A 312 21.84 -27.87 -67.64
C SER A 312 21.04 -28.06 -68.92
N LEU A 313 21.39 -27.31 -69.97
CA LEU A 313 21.46 -27.81 -71.34
C LEU A 313 22.29 -26.82 -72.20
N PRO A 314 22.97 -27.32 -73.25
CA PRO A 314 24.05 -26.63 -73.96
C PRO A 314 23.55 -25.95 -75.24
N PHE A 315 24.20 -24.87 -75.67
CA PHE A 315 24.68 -24.62 -77.05
C PHE A 315 25.03 -23.14 -77.26
N GLY A 316 26.16 -22.89 -77.94
CA GLY A 316 26.21 -21.90 -79.01
C GLY A 316 26.50 -20.44 -78.66
N THR A 317 27.78 -20.13 -78.47
CA THR A 317 28.53 -19.01 -79.07
C THR A 317 27.85 -17.67 -79.44
N PHE A 318 28.54 -16.61 -79.01
CA PHE A 318 28.80 -15.33 -79.69
C PHE A 318 27.81 -14.16 -79.49
N LEU A 319 28.13 -13.23 -78.58
CA LEU A 319 28.59 -11.88 -78.97
C LEU A 319 29.07 -11.06 -77.76
N GLN A 320 30.14 -10.33 -78.06
CA GLN A 320 30.93 -9.38 -77.27
C GLN A 320 30.16 -8.06 -77.02
N LYS A 321 30.21 -7.49 -75.80
CA LYS A 321 30.72 -6.14 -75.46
C LYS A 321 30.21 -5.57 -74.11
N THR A 322 31.16 -4.94 -73.40
CA THR A 322 31.08 -3.78 -72.49
C THR A 322 30.41 -3.90 -71.09
N SER A 323 31.30 -3.95 -70.09
CA SER A 323 31.30 -3.21 -68.79
C SER A 323 30.81 -1.74 -68.95
N PRO A 324 30.35 -0.98 -67.91
CA PRO A 324 30.81 -1.10 -66.51
C PRO A 324 29.83 -0.77 -65.35
N SER A 325 30.28 -1.17 -64.16
CA SER A 325 30.18 -0.51 -62.85
C SER A 325 28.83 0.05 -62.38
N HIS A 326 28.37 -0.39 -61.20
CA HIS A 326 28.19 0.54 -60.07
C HIS A 326 28.11 -0.19 -58.71
N SER A 327 28.97 0.26 -57.81
CA SER A 327 29.04 0.00 -56.37
C SER A 327 27.92 0.75 -55.63
N PHE A 328 27.35 0.17 -54.56
CA PHE A 328 26.84 0.86 -53.35
C PHE A 328 26.50 -0.22 -52.30
N SER A 329 27.40 -0.52 -51.35
CA SER A 329 27.61 0.11 -50.03
C SER A 329 26.58 -0.28 -48.98
N PHE A 330 27.02 -1.18 -48.09
CA PHE A 330 26.41 -1.57 -46.83
C PHE A 330 26.77 -0.53 -45.77
N ALA A 331 25.81 -0.05 -44.97
CA ALA A 331 26.08 0.72 -43.76
C ALA A 331 25.44 -0.02 -42.57
N ILE A 332 26.27 -0.27 -41.56
CA ILE A 332 25.91 -0.67 -40.20
C ILE A 332 25.63 0.60 -39.40
#